data_AF-A0A2P8IFX5-F1
#
_entry.id   AF-A0A2P8IFX5-F1
#
_cell.length_a   1.000
_cell.length_b   1.000
_cell.length_c   1.000
_cell.angle_alpha   90.00
_cell.angle_beta   90.00
_cell.angle_gamma   90.00
#
_symmetry.space_group_name_H-M   'P 1'
#
loop_
_entity.id
_entity.type
_entity.pdbx_description
1 polymer ?
#
loop_
_entity_poly.entity_id
_entity_poly.type
_entity_poly.pdbx_seq_one_letter_code
_entity_poly.pdbx_strand_id
1 'polypeptide(L)' 'MGKRSAEPTSLTFLGATGTVTGSKFLFDTGSSRVLVDCGLFQGLAPLRRRNWQPPRLDLDRLDAVAS' A
#
# COMPACT_ATOMS: atom_id res chain seq x y z
N MET A 1 -33.03 -2.81 -9.71
CA MET A 1 -31.76 -3.26 -9.11
C MET A 1 -30.62 -2.83 -10.04
N GLY A 2 -30.03 -1.65 -9.83
CA GLY A 2 -28.99 -1.12 -10.71
C GLY A 2 -27.70 -1.94 -10.56
N LYS A 3 -27.15 -2.43 -11.67
CA LYS A 3 -25.81 -3.05 -11.68
C LYS A 3 -24.83 -1.96 -11.23
N ARG A 4 -24.17 -2.13 -10.07
CA ARG A 4 -23.01 -1.31 -9.74
C ARG A 4 -21.98 -1.54 -10.83
N SER A 5 -21.56 -0.49 -11.53
CA SER A 5 -20.36 -0.51 -12.35
C SER A 5 -19.24 -1.02 -11.45
N ALA A 6 -18.69 -2.20 -11.73
CA ALA A 6 -17.55 -2.69 -10.99
C ALA A 6 -16.35 -1.88 -11.46
N GLU A 7 -16.00 -0.85 -10.70
CA GLU A 7 -14.69 -0.21 -10.86
C GLU A 7 -13.60 -1.29 -10.73
N PRO A 8 -12.53 -1.23 -11.54
CA PRO A 8 -11.52 -2.27 -11.56
C PRO A 8 -10.81 -2.35 -10.21
N THR A 9 -10.93 -3.49 -9.54
CA THR A 9 -10.18 -3.79 -8.31
C THR A 9 -8.69 -3.96 -8.62
N SER A 10 -7.83 -3.32 -7.83
CA SER A 10 -6.38 -3.40 -8.00
C SER A 10 -5.64 -3.63 -6.68
N LEU A 11 -4.45 -4.24 -6.79
CA LEU A 11 -3.50 -4.41 -5.69
C LEU A 11 -2.14 -3.87 -6.12
N THR A 12 -1.67 -2.84 -5.44
CA THR A 12 -0.37 -2.20 -5.72
C THR A 12 0.66 -2.57 -4.65
N PHE A 13 1.82 -3.03 -5.08
CA PHE A 13 2.94 -3.38 -4.21
C PHE A 13 3.80 -2.15 -3.94
N LEU A 14 3.82 -1.67 -2.69
CA LEU A 14 4.61 -0.50 -2.29
C LEU A 14 5.89 -0.88 -1.55
N GLY A 15 5.97 -2.12 -1.07
CA GLY A 15 7.16 -2.72 -0.49
C GLY A 15 7.09 -4.24 -0.44
N ALA A 16 8.01 -4.89 0.28
CA ALA A 16 8.26 -6.34 0.21
C ALA A 16 8.50 -6.90 -1.22
N THR A 17 8.86 -6.04 -2.19
CA THR A 17 9.24 -6.45 -3.55
C THR A 17 10.76 -6.64 -3.62
N GLY A 18 11.22 -7.89 -3.75
CA GLY A 18 12.65 -8.22 -3.75
C GLY A 18 13.34 -8.10 -2.38
N THR A 19 12.56 -8.01 -1.30
CA THR A 19 13.02 -8.03 0.10
C THR A 19 11.89 -8.55 0.99
N VAL A 20 12.21 -9.07 2.18
CA VAL A 20 11.24 -9.58 3.16
C VAL A 20 10.76 -8.51 4.15
N THR A 21 11.20 -7.26 4.00
CA THR A 21 10.90 -6.16 4.94
C THR A 21 10.18 -5.02 4.21
N GLY A 22 9.51 -4.15 4.97
CA GLY A 22 8.77 -3.03 4.40
C GLY A 22 7.48 -3.45 3.70
N SER A 23 6.80 -4.49 4.18
CA SER A 23 5.50 -4.92 3.68
C SER A 23 4.49 -3.78 3.71
N LYS A 24 3.92 -3.49 2.54
CA LYS A 24 2.98 -2.39 2.33
C LYS A 24 2.29 -2.57 0.98
N PHE A 25 0.98 -2.70 0.98
CA PHE A 25 0.19 -2.97 -0.23
C PHE A 25 -1.06 -2.09 -0.25
N LEU A 26 -1.34 -1.45 -1.39
CA LEU A 26 -2.56 -0.68 -1.56
C LEU A 26 -3.61 -1.54 -2.25
N PHE A 27 -4.70 -1.82 -1.55
CA PHE A 27 -5.88 -2.48 -2.11
C PHE A 27 -6.93 -1.43 -2.45
N ASP A 28 -7.34 -1.35 -3.72
CA ASP A 28 -8.27 -0.34 -4.23
C ASP A 28 -9.42 -1.04 -4.96
N THR A 29 -10.65 -0.84 -4.50
CA THR A 29 -11.88 -1.38 -5.12
C THR A 29 -12.61 -0.36 -5.99
N GLY A 30 -12.00 0.81 -6.22
CA GLY A 30 -12.61 2.01 -6.81
C GLY A 30 -13.58 2.75 -5.89
N SER A 31 -14.19 2.05 -4.94
CA SER A 31 -15.08 2.60 -3.90
C SER A 31 -14.43 2.74 -2.53
N SER A 32 -13.34 2.00 -2.29
CA SER A 32 -12.55 2.10 -1.07
C SER A 32 -11.09 1.79 -1.35
N ARG A 33 -10.21 2.42 -0.57
CA ARG A 33 -8.77 2.27 -0.63
C ARG A 33 -8.23 1.95 0.76
N VAL A 34 -7.71 0.74 0.92
CA VAL A 34 -7.15 0.23 2.17
C VAL A 34 -5.66 -0.03 2.00
N LEU A 35 -4.86 0.46 2.95
CA LEU A 35 -3.45 0.11 3.06
C LEU A 35 -3.31 -1.16 3.91
N VAL A 36 -2.90 -2.25 3.27
CA VAL A 36 -2.58 -3.51 3.95
C VAL A 36 -1.12 -3.48 4.35
N ASP A 37 -0.90 -3.57 5.65
CA ASP A 37 0.37 -3.45 6.35
C ASP A 37 1.04 -2.06 6.20
N CYS A 38 1.89 -1.73 7.16
CA CYS A 38 2.67 -0.51 7.21
C CYS A 38 4.11 -0.77 7.67
N GLY A 39 4.64 -1.95 7.38
CA GLY A 39 5.97 -2.39 7.79
C GLY A 39 7.10 -1.45 7.35
N LEU A 40 8.16 -1.41 8.16
CA LEU A 40 9.38 -0.67 7.88
C LEU A 40 10.37 -1.54 7.09
N PHE A 41 11.15 -0.91 6.20
CA PHE A 41 12.31 -1.53 5.58
C PHE A 41 13.43 -1.71 6.61
N GLN A 42 14.02 -2.89 6.68
CA GLN A 42 15.09 -3.22 7.64
C GLN A 42 16.29 -3.85 6.93
N GLY A 43 17.31 -4.27 7.69
CA GLY A 43 18.52 -4.88 7.14
C GLY A 43 19.47 -3.84 6.54
N LEU A 44 19.89 -4.05 5.29
CA LEU A 44 20.93 -3.25 4.62
C LEU A 44 20.62 -1.75 4.65
N ALA A 45 21.66 -0.92 4.82
CA ALA A 45 21.52 0.53 4.92
C ALA A 45 20.72 1.18 3.76
N PRO A 46 20.87 0.77 2.49
CA PRO A 46 20.04 1.28 1.39
C PRO A 46 18.54 1.02 1.57
N LEU A 47 18.15 -0.14 2.15
CA LEU A 47 16.74 -0.45 2.42
C LEU A 47 16.19 0.48 3.52
N ARG A 48 16.91 0.63 4.63
CA ARG A 48 16.48 1.50 5.74
C ARG A 48 16.31 2.96 5.32
N ARG A 49 17.11 3.45 4.36
CA ARG A 49 16.96 4.82 3.82
C ARG A 49 15.59 5.06 3.16
N ARG A 50 14.90 4.02 2.69
CA ARG A 50 13.55 4.14 2.12
C ARG A 50 12.50 4.54 3.15
N ASN A 51 12.71 4.27 4.43
CA ASN A 51 11.79 4.67 5.51
C ASN A 51 11.66 6.19 5.65
N TRP A 52 12.62 6.96 5.14
CA TRP A 52 12.65 8.42 5.20
C TRP A 52 12.14 9.08 3.90
N GLN A 53 11.74 8.29 2.91
CA GLN A 53 11.12 8.81 1.69
C GLN A 53 9.64 9.07 1.94
N PRO A 54 9.05 10.11 1.31
CA PRO A 54 7.62 10.31 1.38
C PRO A 54 6.87 9.06 0.86
N PRO A 55 5.70 8.74 1.43
CA PRO A 55 4.90 7.62 0.96
C PRO A 55 4.54 7.80 -0.52
N ARG A 56 4.61 6.71 -1.29
CA ARG A 56 4.20 6.71 -2.72
C ARG A 56 2.69 6.51 -2.88
N LEU A 57 1.91 7.17 -2.04
CA LEU A 57 0.46 7.15 -2.08
C LEU A 57 -0.09 8.43 -1.47
N ASP A 58 -1.30 8.78 -1.90
CA ASP A 58 -2.07 9.87 -1.31
C ASP A 58 -2.75 9.38 -0.02
N LEU A 59 -2.28 9.90 1.12
CA LEU A 59 -2.75 9.49 2.44
C LEU A 59 -4.16 10.00 2.74
N ASP A 60 -4.55 11.15 2.17
CA ASP A 60 -5.87 11.75 2.39
C ASP A 60 -6.99 10.95 1.71
N ARG A 61 -6.60 10.04 0.80
CA ARG A 61 -7.51 9.14 0.08
C ARG A 61 -7.56 7.73 0.66
N LEU A 62 -6.86 7.45 1.77
CA LEU A 62 -6.96 6.17 2.47
C LEU A 62 -8.19 6.14 3.36
N ASP A 63 -8.99 5.09 3.27
CA ASP A 63 -10.10 4.87 4.19
C ASP A 63 -9.65 4.17 5.47
N ALA A 64 -8.66 3.29 5.37
CA ALA A 64 -8.17 2.50 6.50
C ALA A 64 -6.75 1.98 6.30
N VAL A 65 -6.13 1.61 7.42
CA VAL A 65 -4.93 0.76 7.49
C VAL A 65 -5.30 -0.53 8.21
N ALA A 66 -4.97 -1.67 7.61
CA ALA A 66 -5.13 -2.99 8.22
C ALA A 66 -3.74 -3.64 8.38
N SER A 67 -3.53 -4.42 9.43
CA SER A 67 -2.29 -5.18 9.66
C SER A 67 -2.61 -6.66 9.83
#